data_AF-V5I3Q1-F1
#
_entry.id   AF-V5I3Q1-F1
#
_cell.length_a   1.000
_cell.length_b   1.000
_cell.length_c   1.000
_cell.angle_alpha   90.00
_cell.angle_beta   90.00
_cell.angle_gamma   90.00
#
_symmetry.space_group_name_H-M   'P 1'
#
loop_
_entity.id
_entity.type
_entity.pdbx_description
1 polymer ?
#
loop_
_entity_poly.entity_id
_entity_poly.type
_entity_poly.pdbx_seq_one_letter_code
_entity_poly.pdbx_strand_id
1 'polypeptide(L)'
;LQFFAVMLILPALLNVDFSSGISLVSKCEGYIKQGGSAACGMLGTYYVDYDPSTCTVTCTKGKEVKLPPDVCSPGEGDCTLVVAQKLENWKFENSTRVY
;
A
#
# COMPACT_ATOMS: atom_id res chain seq x y z
N LEU A 1 2.35 -52.73 2.85
CA LEU A 1 1.49 -51.74 3.54
C LEU A 1 2.40 -50.73 4.22
N GLN A 2 2.14 -49.43 4.35
CA GLN A 2 1.22 -48.42 3.79
C GLN A 2 1.62 -47.17 4.60
N PHE A 3 2.12 -46.12 3.93
CA PHE A 3 2.12 -44.64 4.21
C PHE A 3 2.04 -44.14 5.68
N PHE A 4 2.71 -43.06 6.10
CA PHE A 4 2.52 -41.69 5.60
C PHE A 4 3.70 -40.78 5.97
N ALA A 5 4.11 -39.98 4.98
CA ALA A 5 4.79 -38.72 5.20
C ALA A 5 3.92 -37.82 6.09
N VAL A 6 4.45 -37.42 7.24
CA VAL A 6 3.95 -36.21 7.91
C VAL A 6 4.96 -35.12 7.59
N MET A 7 4.55 -34.32 6.62
CA MET A 7 5.04 -33.00 6.28
C MET A 7 5.58 -32.31 7.54
N LEU A 8 6.90 -32.14 7.64
CA LEU A 8 7.47 -31.08 8.47
C LEU A 8 7.10 -29.79 7.77
N ILE A 9 5.86 -29.34 7.97
CA ILE A 9 5.46 -27.99 7.63
C ILE A 9 6.31 -27.13 8.53
N LEU A 10 7.38 -26.60 7.94
CA LEU A 10 8.24 -25.60 8.53
C LEU A 10 7.32 -24.59 9.22
N PRO A 11 7.37 -24.42 10.55
CA PRO A 11 6.80 -23.25 11.17
C PRO A 11 7.70 -22.04 10.85
N ALA A 12 7.96 -21.79 9.56
CA ALA A 12 8.39 -20.50 9.05
C ALA A 12 7.20 -19.52 8.97
N LEU A 13 5.99 -20.01 9.25
CA LEU A 13 4.80 -19.22 9.54
C LEU A 13 4.61 -19.03 11.06
N LEU A 14 5.68 -19.04 11.85
CA LEU A 14 5.70 -18.17 13.02
C LEU A 14 5.91 -16.76 12.48
N ASN A 15 4.78 -16.21 12.03
CA ASN A 15 4.46 -14.81 11.83
C ASN A 15 5.70 -13.97 12.03
N VAL A 16 6.43 -13.80 10.92
CA VAL A 16 7.55 -12.89 10.77
C VAL A 16 7.33 -11.74 11.74
N ASP A 17 8.16 -11.74 12.78
CA ASP A 17 8.45 -10.57 13.58
C ASP A 17 8.37 -9.39 12.63
N PHE A 18 7.46 -8.45 12.91
CA PHE A 18 7.35 -7.19 12.18
C PHE A 18 8.60 -6.34 12.54
N SER A 19 9.78 -6.87 12.24
CA SER A 19 11.09 -6.31 12.41
C SER A 19 11.32 -5.36 11.25
N SER A 20 10.85 -4.14 11.47
CA SER A 20 11.39 -2.95 10.86
C SER A 20 10.99 -1.83 11.81
N GLY A 21 11.95 -1.20 12.47
CA GLY A 21 11.73 -0.11 13.43
C GLY A 21 11.16 1.18 12.82
N ILE A 22 10.36 1.06 11.76
CA ILE A 22 9.63 2.12 11.07
C ILE A 22 8.22 2.14 11.66
N SER A 23 7.80 3.33 12.12
CA SER A 23 6.44 3.52 12.65
C SER A 23 5.40 3.16 11.59
N LEU A 24 4.23 2.67 12.02
CA LEU A 24 3.13 2.33 11.12
C LEU A 24 2.74 3.51 10.23
N VAL A 25 2.75 4.73 10.78
CA VAL A 25 2.53 5.99 10.06
C VAL A 25 3.52 6.15 8.89
N SER A 26 4.82 5.97 9.16
CA SER A 26 5.85 6.05 8.12
C SER A 26 5.69 4.96 7.03
N LYS A 27 5.12 3.80 7.36
CA LYS A 27 4.77 2.78 6.34
C LYS A 27 3.65 3.26 5.43
N CYS A 28 2.56 3.79 5.98
CA CYS A 28 1.47 4.34 5.16
C CYS A 28 1.96 5.46 4.25
N GLU A 29 2.72 6.43 4.78
CA GLU A 29 3.31 7.50 3.97
C GLU A 29 4.17 6.95 2.84
N GLY A 30 4.97 5.91 3.12
CA GLY A 30 5.77 5.21 2.11
C GLY A 30 4.91 4.55 1.03
N TYR A 31 3.80 3.90 1.40
CA TYR A 31 2.89 3.27 0.44
C TYR A 31 2.14 4.30 -0.41
N ILE A 32 1.68 5.41 0.20
CA ILE A 32 1.03 6.52 -0.49
C ILE A 32 1.97 7.13 -1.54
N LYS A 33 3.21 7.45 -1.17
CA LYS A 33 4.19 8.02 -2.10
C LYS A 33 4.51 7.08 -3.27
N GLN A 34 4.71 5.79 -2.99
CA GLN A 34 5.04 4.81 -4.02
C GLN A 34 3.87 4.57 -4.98
N GLY A 35 2.67 4.28 -4.46
CA GLY A 35 1.51 4.06 -5.30
C GLY A 35 1.07 5.35 -6.02
N GLY A 36 1.24 6.51 -5.39
CA GLY A 36 0.95 7.81 -6.00
C GLY A 36 1.90 8.14 -7.13
N SER A 37 3.19 7.84 -6.97
CA SER A 37 4.18 7.95 -8.05
C SER A 37 3.80 7.05 -9.24
N ALA A 38 3.43 5.79 -8.98
CA ALA A 38 2.98 4.88 -10.04
C ALA A 38 1.71 5.39 -10.75
N ALA A 39 0.71 5.84 -9.99
CA ALA A 39 -0.54 6.35 -10.54
C ALA A 39 -0.35 7.65 -11.35
N CYS A 40 0.43 8.61 -10.84
CA CYS A 40 0.80 9.81 -11.60
C CYS A 40 1.63 9.47 -12.84
N GLY A 41 2.48 8.44 -12.76
CA GLY A 41 3.27 7.92 -13.87
C GLY A 41 2.41 7.44 -15.03
N MET A 42 1.28 6.77 -14.77
CA MET A 42 0.30 6.39 -15.80
C MET A 42 -0.30 7.60 -16.53
N LEU A 43 -0.33 8.75 -15.88
CA LEU A 43 -0.79 10.01 -16.46
C LEU A 43 0.33 10.80 -17.16
N GLY A 44 1.55 10.25 -17.23
CA GLY A 44 2.75 10.93 -17.75
C GLY A 44 3.18 12.12 -16.89
N THR A 45 2.94 12.04 -15.58
CA THR A 45 3.20 13.10 -14.60
C THR A 45 3.94 12.54 -13.38
N TYR A 46 4.35 13.42 -12.46
CA TYR A 46 5.08 13.04 -11.24
C TYR A 46 4.23 13.31 -10.01
N TYR A 47 4.42 12.50 -8.96
CA TYR A 47 3.82 12.75 -7.66
C TYR A 47 4.27 14.10 -7.09
N VAL A 48 3.34 14.88 -6.53
CA VAL A 48 3.61 16.15 -5.85
C VAL A 48 3.26 16.02 -4.38
N ASP A 49 2.01 15.67 -4.07
CA ASP A 49 1.50 15.66 -2.69
C ASP A 49 0.30 14.72 -2.54
N TYR A 50 -0.14 14.52 -1.29
CA TYR A 50 -1.34 13.76 -0.96
C TYR A 50 -2.17 14.49 0.09
N ASP A 51 -3.44 14.72 -0.21
CA ASP A 51 -4.42 15.28 0.73
C ASP A 51 -5.20 14.15 1.42
N PRO A 52 -4.97 13.90 2.74
CA PRO A 52 -5.69 12.89 3.50
C PRO A 52 -7.17 13.22 3.72
N SER A 53 -7.56 14.51 3.63
CA SER A 53 -8.95 14.93 3.85
C SER A 53 -9.85 14.55 2.69
N THR A 54 -9.29 14.48 1.48
CA THR A 54 -10.02 14.13 0.25
C THR A 54 -9.59 12.77 -0.32
N CYS A 55 -8.57 12.14 0.26
CA CYS A 55 -7.93 10.92 -0.25
C CYS A 55 -7.40 11.10 -1.68
N THR A 56 -6.79 12.25 -1.97
CA THR A 56 -6.38 12.63 -3.33
C THR A 56 -4.88 12.79 -3.44
N VAL A 57 -4.29 12.12 -4.43
CA VAL A 57 -2.90 12.35 -4.86
C VAL A 57 -2.88 13.48 -5.88
N THR A 58 -2.10 14.51 -5.61
CA THR A 58 -1.80 15.58 -6.54
C THR A 58 -0.57 15.21 -7.35
N CYS A 59 -0.70 15.29 -8.67
CA CYS A 59 0.39 15.09 -9.63
C CYS A 59 0.81 16.44 -10.24
N THR A 60 1.98 16.47 -10.89
CA THR A 60 2.42 17.65 -11.65
C THR A 60 1.43 18.00 -12.76
N LYS A 61 1.43 19.27 -13.18
CA LYS A 61 0.47 19.84 -14.14
C LYS A 61 -0.99 19.89 -13.62
N GLY A 62 -1.18 19.84 -12.30
CA GLY A 62 -2.49 19.95 -11.67
C GLY A 62 -3.41 18.75 -11.93
N LYS A 63 -2.86 17.59 -12.30
CA LYS A 63 -3.63 16.35 -12.41
C LYS A 63 -3.83 15.77 -11.02
N GLU A 64 -4.95 15.09 -10.81
CA GLU A 64 -5.31 14.48 -9.54
C GLU A 64 -5.71 13.02 -9.73
N VAL A 65 -5.33 12.18 -8.77
CA VAL A 65 -5.74 10.77 -8.70
C VAL A 65 -6.35 10.53 -7.33
N LYS A 66 -7.64 10.21 -7.31
CA LYS A 66 -8.33 9.86 -6.08
C LYS A 66 -8.06 8.40 -5.72
N LEU A 67 -7.71 8.13 -4.46
CA LEU A 67 -7.62 6.76 -3.96
C LEU A 67 -9.01 6.11 -3.98
N PRO A 68 -9.08 4.79 -4.25
CA PRO A 68 -10.32 4.05 -4.14
C PRO A 68 -10.95 4.20 -2.74
N PRO A 69 -12.28 4.28 -2.63
CA PRO A 69 -12.97 4.50 -1.35
C PRO A 69 -12.77 3.34 -0.36
N ASP A 70 -12.48 2.14 -0.84
CA ASP A 70 -12.11 0.99 -0.02
C ASP A 70 -10.70 1.09 0.55
N VAL A 71 -9.81 1.88 -0.07
CA VAL A 71 -8.43 2.11 0.35
C VAL A 71 -8.33 3.27 1.34
N CYS A 72 -9.06 4.35 1.09
CA CYS A 72 -9.09 5.53 1.94
C CYS A 72 -10.50 6.09 2.04
N SER A 73 -10.99 6.24 3.27
CA SER A 73 -12.20 7.02 3.54
C SER A 73 -11.82 8.42 4.03
N PRO A 74 -12.34 9.49 3.42
CA PRO A 74 -12.03 10.85 3.86
C PRO A 74 -12.48 11.05 5.31
N GLY A 75 -11.55 11.52 6.16
CA GLY A 75 -11.79 11.68 7.61
C GLY A 75 -11.60 10.41 8.45
N GLU A 76 -11.24 9.28 7.84
CA GLU A 76 -10.70 8.14 8.59
C GLU A 76 -9.34 8.57 9.17
N GLY A 77 -9.23 8.49 10.49
CA GLY A 77 -8.05 8.95 11.23
C GLY A 77 -6.76 8.17 10.92
N ASP A 78 -5.74 8.39 11.74
CA ASP A 78 -4.36 7.89 11.59
C ASP A 78 -4.21 6.50 10.97
N CYS A 79 -3.10 6.31 10.25
CA CYS A 79 -2.69 5.03 9.65
C CYS A 79 -2.86 3.84 10.62
N THR A 80 -3.91 3.05 10.40
CA THR A 80 -4.14 1.77 11.10
C THR A 80 -3.52 0.61 10.32
N LEU A 81 -3.39 -0.57 10.95
CA LEU A 81 -2.87 -1.76 10.27
C LEU A 81 -3.72 -2.14 9.04
N VAL A 82 -5.04 -1.96 9.14
CA VAL A 82 -5.97 -2.23 8.04
C VAL A 82 -5.76 -1.24 6.89
N VAL A 83 -5.63 0.05 7.20
CA VAL A 83 -5.34 1.10 6.20
C VAL A 83 -3.98 0.86 5.54
N ALA A 84 -2.96 0.48 6.31
CA ALA A 84 -1.63 0.18 5.78
C ALA A 84 -1.66 -1.00 4.79
N GLN A 85 -2.39 -2.08 5.08
CA GLN A 85 -2.57 -3.22 4.18
C GLN A 85 -3.30 -2.83 2.89
N LYS A 86 -4.36 -2.02 3.01
CA LYS A 86 -5.10 -1.50 1.85
C LYS A 86 -4.21 -0.64 0.95
N LEU A 87 -3.41 0.25 1.54
CA LEU A 87 -2.45 1.09 0.83
C LEU A 87 -1.32 0.28 0.17
N GLU A 88 -0.86 -0.79 0.82
CA GLU A 88 0.12 -1.71 0.26
C GLU A 88 -0.43 -2.42 -0.99
N ASN A 89 -1.67 -2.90 -0.92
CA ASN A 89 -2.35 -3.52 -2.06
C ASN A 89 -2.55 -2.52 -3.20
N TRP A 90 -3.03 -1.31 -2.89
CA TRP A 90 -3.18 -0.24 -3.86
C TRP A 90 -1.85 0.12 -4.55
N LYS A 91 -0.76 0.22 -3.78
CA LYS A 91 0.59 0.41 -4.35
C LYS A 91 0.94 -0.72 -5.32
N PHE A 92 0.67 -1.97 -4.95
CA PHE A 92 0.98 -3.13 -5.79
C PHE A 92 0.18 -3.10 -7.10
N GLU A 93 -1.14 -2.87 -7.04
CA GLU A 93 -2.00 -2.77 -8.23
C GLU A 93 -1.58 -1.67 -9.19
N ASN A 94 -1.21 -0.50 -8.66
CA ASN A 94 -0.71 0.59 -9.51
C ASN A 94 0.68 0.29 -10.07
N SER A 95 1.51 -0.48 -9.36
CA SER A 95 2.83 -0.87 -9.85
C SER A 95 2.75 -1.91 -10.97
N THR A 96 1.79 -2.84 -10.92
CA THR A 96 1.60 -3.86 -11.97
C THR A 96 1.08 -3.27 -13.28
N ARG A 97 0.30 -2.18 -13.23
CA ARG A 97 -0.22 -1.49 -14.43
C ARG A 97 0.83 -0.69 -15.21
N VAL A 98 2.03 -0.52 -14.64
CA VAL A 98 3.15 0.18 -15.30
C VAL A 98 4.04 -0.80 -16.10
N TYR A 99 3.91 -2.12 -15.89
CA TYR A 99 4.63 -3.18 -16.60
C TYR A 99 3.78 -3.87 -17.66
#